data_AF-A0A9D5GJN9-F1
#
_entry.id   AF-A0A9D5GJN9-F1
#
_cell.length_a   1.000
_cell.length_b   1.000
_cell.length_c   1.000
_cell.angle_alpha   90.00
_cell.angle_beta   90.00
_cell.angle_gamma   90.00
#
_symmetry.space_group_name_H-M   'P 1'
#
loop_
_entity.id
_entity.type
_entity.pdbx_description
1 polymer ?
#
loop_
_entity_poly.entity_id
_entity_poly.type
_entity_poly.pdbx_seq_one_letter_code
_entity_poly.pdbx_strand_id
1 'polypeptide(L)'
;MYLASLTGWLGFLLIGATISLPYIVRKPRAANSARPAPKGNASFLHRMRPHAYLGYIILALVVGHAYLAMSAATMSRSNQTGIWLAMLALIAIVAQAAVGRQLLERQCPQRRTLRGYHFWTMAAIVILILGHTLLNGSMLQTTGQ
;
A
#
# COMPACT_ATOMS: atom_id res chain seq x y z
N MET A 1 11.73 8.42 -19.02
CA MET A 1 12.42 7.65 -17.96
C MET A 1 12.32 8.30 -16.58
N TYR A 2 12.65 9.59 -16.40
CA TYR A 2 12.60 10.26 -15.09
C TYR A 2 11.23 10.19 -14.38
N LEU A 3 10.12 10.38 -15.10
CA LEU A 3 8.77 10.38 -14.51
C LEU A 3 8.35 9.01 -13.95
N ALA A 4 8.72 7.90 -14.60
CA ALA A 4 8.42 6.56 -14.10
C ALA A 4 9.24 6.25 -12.84
N SER A 5 10.52 6.65 -12.80
CA SER A 5 11.35 6.50 -11.61
C SER A 5 10.84 7.34 -10.44
N LEU A 6 10.51 8.62 -10.70
CA LEU A 6 9.96 9.53 -9.68
C LEU A 6 8.66 9.00 -9.09
N THR A 7 7.72 8.55 -9.94
CA THR A 7 6.46 7.96 -9.48
C THR A 7 6.71 6.67 -8.69
N GLY A 8 7.69 5.85 -9.05
CA GLY A 8 8.09 4.67 -8.27
C GLY A 8 8.55 5.00 -6.84
N TRP A 9 9.46 5.96 -6.70
CA TRP A 9 9.94 6.41 -5.39
C TRP A 9 8.85 7.05 -4.55
N LEU A 10 8.02 7.91 -5.17
CA LEU A 10 6.89 8.54 -4.50
C LEU A 10 5.88 7.50 -4.00
N GLY A 11 5.61 6.47 -4.80
CA GLY A 11 4.78 5.33 -4.42
C GLY A 11 5.35 4.58 -3.21
N PHE A 12 6.66 4.31 -3.19
CA PHE A 12 7.33 3.64 -2.08
C PHE A 12 7.21 4.42 -0.75
N LEU A 13 7.45 5.73 -0.80
CA LEU A 13 7.31 6.62 0.36
C LEU A 13 5.86 6.67 0.87
N LEU A 14 4.89 6.79 -0.03
CA LEU A 14 3.47 6.82 0.33
C LEU A 14 3.02 5.50 0.96
N ILE A 15 3.48 4.35 0.45
CA ILE A 15 3.20 3.04 1.05
C ILE A 15 3.75 2.98 2.46
N GLY A 16 5.01 3.39 2.67
CA GLY A 16 5.63 3.45 3.99
C GLY A 16 4.83 4.30 4.96
N ALA A 17 4.48 5.54 4.57
CA ALA A 17 3.66 6.43 5.37
C ALA A 17 2.28 5.82 5.71
N THR A 18 1.65 5.16 4.73
CA THR A 18 0.33 4.53 4.89
C THR A 18 0.37 3.35 5.86
N ILE A 19 1.43 2.54 5.82
CA ILE A 19 1.66 1.42 6.75
C ILE A 19 1.92 1.94 8.17
N SER A 20 2.70 3.01 8.33
CA SER A 20 3.02 3.58 9.65
C SER A 20 1.82 4.27 10.32
N LEU A 21 0.91 4.87 9.54
CA LEU A 21 -0.22 5.65 10.03
C LEU A 21 -1.07 4.95 11.11
N PRO A 22 -1.54 3.69 10.96
CA PRO A 22 -2.33 3.01 12.00
C PRO A 22 -1.59 2.84 13.32
N TYR A 23 -0.25 2.74 13.31
CA TYR A 23 0.56 2.61 14.52
C TYR A 23 0.75 3.96 15.21
N ILE A 24 0.91 5.05 14.46
CA ILE A 24 1.00 6.41 14.98
C ILE A 24 -0.35 6.87 15.56
N VAL A 25 -1.45 6.55 14.87
CA VAL A 25 -2.82 6.93 15.27
C VAL A 25 -3.32 6.08 16.44
N ARG A 26 -2.78 4.86 16.64
CA ARG A 26 -2.93 4.09 17.87
C ARG A 26 -2.16 4.81 19.00
N LYS A 27 -2.74 5.87 19.57
CA LYS A 27 -2.26 6.40 20.85
C LYS A 27 -2.19 5.24 21.84
N PRO A 28 -1.06 5.02 22.53
CA PRO A 28 -1.05 4.11 23.67
C PRO A 28 -2.11 4.60 24.66
N ARG A 29 -2.88 3.69 25.23
CA ARG A 29 -3.65 3.97 26.45
C ARG A 29 -2.61 4.31 27.52
N ALA A 30 -2.15 5.56 27.55
CA ALA A 30 -1.34 6.05 28.65
C ALA A 30 -2.16 5.83 29.91
N ALA A 31 -1.58 5.09 30.84
CA ALA A 31 -2.20 4.50 32.01
C ALA A 31 -2.70 5.51 33.07
N ASN A 32 -2.89 6.77 32.72
CA ASN A 32 -3.27 7.83 33.65
C ASN A 32 -4.42 8.65 33.07
N SER A 33 -5.61 8.47 33.65
CA SER A 33 -6.55 9.52 34.06
C SER A 33 -7.98 8.98 34.04
N ALA A 34 -8.63 9.13 35.19
CA ALA A 34 -10.04 8.90 35.48
C ALA A 34 -10.99 9.81 34.67
N ARG A 35 -10.92 9.74 33.33
CA ARG A 35 -11.91 10.36 32.43
C ARG A 35 -12.79 9.25 31.86
N PRO A 36 -14.13 9.42 31.87
CA PRO A 36 -15.03 8.46 31.25
C PRO A 36 -14.61 8.28 29.80
N ALA A 37 -14.29 7.03 29.43
CA ALA A 37 -13.83 6.68 28.11
C ALA A 37 -14.82 7.22 27.06
N PRO A 38 -14.39 8.08 26.12
CA PRO A 38 -15.31 8.61 25.12
C PRO A 38 -15.89 7.44 24.33
N LYS A 39 -17.23 7.38 24.30
CA LYS A 39 -18.02 6.39 23.58
C LYS A 39 -17.47 6.19 22.16
N GLY A 40 -17.10 4.95 21.85
CA GLY A 40 -17.32 4.35 20.54
C GLY A 40 -16.19 4.42 19.52
N ASN A 41 -16.08 3.31 18.76
CA ASN A 41 -15.27 3.11 17.56
C ASN A 41 -15.29 4.27 16.53
N ALA A 42 -16.24 5.20 16.63
CA ALA A 42 -16.39 6.35 15.74
C ALA A 42 -15.19 7.31 15.75
N SER A 43 -14.57 7.59 16.92
CA SER A 43 -13.40 8.49 16.98
C SER A 43 -12.18 7.89 16.30
N PHE A 44 -12.01 6.57 16.38
CA PHE A 44 -10.91 5.86 15.71
C PHE A 44 -11.14 5.79 14.19
N LEU A 45 -12.36 5.48 13.74
CA LEU A 45 -12.72 5.48 12.33
C LEU A 45 -12.47 6.84 11.66
N HIS A 46 -12.78 7.95 12.34
CA HIS A 46 -12.52 9.28 11.80
C HIS A 46 -11.02 9.55 11.58
N ARG A 47 -10.16 9.11 12.51
CA ARG A 47 -8.69 9.25 12.39
C ARG A 47 -8.08 8.30 11.36
N MET A 48 -8.80 7.27 10.93
CA MET A 48 -8.38 6.35 9.87
C MET A 48 -8.80 6.83 8.47
N ARG A 49 -9.59 7.90 8.34
CA ARG A 49 -9.94 8.49 7.03
C ARG A 49 -8.71 8.86 6.19
N PRO A 50 -7.66 9.51 6.74
CA PRO A 50 -6.45 9.80 5.98
C PRO A 50 -5.79 8.54 5.40
N HIS A 51 -5.77 7.42 6.13
CA HIS A 51 -5.26 6.14 5.62
C HIS A 51 -6.02 5.67 4.38
N ALA A 52 -7.35 5.82 4.39
CA ALA A 52 -8.19 5.45 3.25
C ALA A 52 -7.94 6.35 2.02
N TYR A 53 -7.82 7.66 2.23
CA TYR A 53 -7.48 8.59 1.15
C TYR A 53 -6.10 8.30 0.56
N LEU A 54 -5.11 8.04 1.41
CA LEU A 54 -3.77 7.63 0.96
C LEU A 54 -3.81 6.34 0.14
N GLY A 55 -4.66 5.37 0.53
CA GLY A 55 -4.86 4.15 -0.26
C GLY A 55 -5.33 4.42 -1.69
N TYR A 56 -6.28 5.34 -1.89
CA TYR A 56 -6.72 5.73 -3.24
C TYR A 56 -5.66 6.50 -4.02
N ILE A 57 -4.91 7.39 -3.36
CA ILE A 57 -3.79 8.11 -3.98
C ILE A 57 -2.72 7.12 -4.45
N ILE A 58 -2.36 6.14 -3.62
CA ILE A 58 -1.42 5.06 -3.98
C ILE A 58 -1.95 4.28 -5.17
N LEU A 59 -3.22 3.86 -5.16
CA LEU A 59 -3.80 3.13 -6.28
C LEU A 59 -3.71 3.93 -7.60
N ALA A 60 -4.10 5.21 -7.59
CA ALA A 60 -4.00 6.07 -8.76
C ALA A 60 -2.55 6.23 -9.24
N LEU A 61 -1.62 6.43 -8.31
CA LEU A 61 -0.19 6.57 -8.61
C LEU A 61 0.39 5.28 -9.18
N VAL A 62 0.04 4.11 -8.64
CA VAL A 62 0.52 2.80 -9.12
C VAL A 62 -0.01 2.51 -10.53
N VAL A 63 -1.29 2.83 -10.81
CA VAL A 63 -1.84 2.73 -12.16
C VAL A 63 -1.12 3.67 -13.13
N GLY A 64 -0.90 4.92 -12.74
CA GLY A 64 -0.13 5.89 -13.53
C GLY A 64 1.31 5.43 -13.77
N HIS A 65 1.96 4.88 -12.74
CA HIS A 65 3.31 4.32 -12.83
C HIS A 65 3.34 3.14 -13.81
N ALA A 66 2.40 2.20 -13.73
CA ALA A 66 2.30 1.07 -14.65
C ALA A 66 2.10 1.54 -16.09
N TYR A 67 1.22 2.52 -16.33
CA TYR A 67 1.00 3.10 -17.65
C TYR A 67 2.28 3.75 -18.22
N LEU A 68 2.98 4.54 -17.42
CA LEU A 68 4.24 5.17 -17.81
C LEU A 68 5.35 4.16 -18.06
N ALA A 69 5.42 3.09 -17.25
CA ALA A 69 6.39 2.02 -17.41
C ALA A 69 6.13 1.20 -18.69
N MET A 70 4.86 0.94 -19.02
CA MET A 70 4.48 0.19 -20.22
C MET A 70 4.64 0.98 -21.51
N SER A 71 4.47 2.31 -21.46
CA SER A 71 4.69 3.21 -22.59
C SER A 71 6.17 3.50 -22.86
N ALA A 72 7.06 3.18 -21.91
CA ALA A 72 8.49 3.31 -22.12
C ALA A 72 9.03 2.11 -22.93
N ALA A 73 9.86 2.40 -23.94
CA ALA A 73 10.52 1.39 -24.78
C ALA A 73 11.46 0.42 -24.01
N THR A 74 11.63 0.61 -22.70
CA THR A 74 12.53 -0.15 -21.82
C THR A 74 11.94 -1.45 -21.27
N MET A 75 10.68 -1.78 -21.59
CA MET A 75 10.09 -3.06 -21.17
C MET A 75 10.87 -4.28 -21.70
N SER A 76 11.53 -4.17 -22.87
CA SER A 76 12.30 -5.27 -23.48
C SER A 76 13.48 -5.74 -22.64
N ARG A 77 13.99 -4.92 -21.70
CA ARG A 77 15.10 -5.26 -20.80
C ARG A 77 14.65 -5.62 -19.39
N SER A 78 13.35 -5.67 -19.14
CA SER A 78 12.81 -5.96 -17.81
C SER A 78 12.70 -7.47 -17.58
N ASN A 79 12.86 -7.91 -16.33
CA ASN A 79 12.73 -9.30 -15.96
C ASN A 79 11.24 -9.70 -15.99
N GLN A 80 10.89 -10.75 -16.74
CA GLN A 80 9.50 -11.21 -16.90
C GLN A 80 8.86 -11.59 -15.56
N THR A 81 9.59 -12.25 -14.67
CA THR A 81 9.12 -12.57 -13.32
C THR A 81 8.85 -11.30 -12.52
N GLY A 82 9.74 -10.30 -12.63
CA GLY A 82 9.53 -8.97 -12.04
C GLY A 82 8.22 -8.33 -12.52
N ILE A 83 7.90 -8.41 -13.80
CA ILE A 83 6.64 -7.88 -14.36
C ILE A 83 5.42 -8.62 -13.77
N TRP A 84 5.47 -9.95 -13.68
CA TRP A 84 4.39 -10.74 -13.06
C TRP A 84 4.17 -10.37 -11.59
N LEU A 85 5.25 -10.16 -10.82
CA LEU A 85 5.14 -9.69 -9.43
C LEU A 85 4.47 -8.32 -9.33
N ALA A 86 4.79 -7.38 -10.22
CA ALA A 86 4.12 -6.07 -10.27
C ALA A 86 2.64 -6.20 -10.61
N MET A 87 2.27 -7.08 -11.53
CA MET A 87 0.87 -7.31 -11.89
C MET A 87 0.08 -7.90 -10.71
N LEU A 88 0.64 -8.88 -10.01
CA LEU A 88 0.05 -9.42 -8.78
C LEU A 88 -0.07 -8.35 -7.69
N ALA A 89 0.94 -7.50 -7.52
CA ALA A 89 0.90 -6.39 -6.57
C ALA A 89 -0.23 -5.40 -6.90
N LEU A 90 -0.40 -5.04 -8.19
CA LEU A 90 -1.48 -4.15 -8.63
C LEU A 90 -2.86 -4.74 -8.30
N ILE A 91 -3.10 -6.01 -8.62
CA ILE A 91 -4.35 -6.70 -8.31
C ILE A 91 -4.59 -6.70 -6.79
N ALA A 92 -3.56 -7.02 -6.01
CA ALA A 92 -3.63 -7.03 -4.56
C ALA A 92 -3.94 -5.63 -3.98
N ILE A 93 -3.38 -4.55 -4.55
CA ILE A 93 -3.68 -3.17 -4.14
C ILE A 93 -5.15 -2.80 -4.42
N VAL A 94 -5.70 -3.21 -5.57
CA VAL A 94 -7.13 -3.01 -5.88
C VAL A 94 -8.01 -3.74 -4.87
N ALA A 95 -7.73 -5.02 -4.62
CA ALA A 95 -8.44 -5.80 -3.61
C ALA A 95 -8.31 -5.16 -2.21
N GLN A 96 -7.14 -4.63 -1.90
CA GLN A 96 -6.86 -3.97 -0.64
C GLN A 96 -7.68 -2.70 -0.43
N ALA A 97 -7.86 -1.88 -1.48
CA ALA A 97 -8.71 -0.70 -1.44
C ALA A 97 -10.18 -1.08 -1.15
N ALA A 98 -10.67 -2.17 -1.74
CA ALA A 98 -12.02 -2.67 -1.50
C ALA A 98 -12.21 -3.14 -0.04
N VAL A 99 -11.27 -3.94 0.50
CA VAL A 99 -11.28 -4.38 1.90
C VAL A 99 -11.17 -3.19 2.86
N GLY A 100 -10.30 -2.23 2.55
CA GLY A 100 -10.13 -1.00 3.33
C GLY A 100 -11.42 -0.18 3.42
N ARG A 101 -12.19 -0.11 2.31
CA ARG A 101 -13.51 0.54 2.29
C ARG A 101 -14.52 -0.17 3.18
N GLN A 102 -14.60 -1.50 3.12
CA GLN A 102 -15.49 -2.29 3.99
C GLN A 102 -15.13 -2.11 5.48
N LEU A 103 -13.85 -1.95 5.82
CA LEU A 103 -13.40 -1.73 7.20
C LEU A 103 -13.78 -0.36 7.79
N LEU A 104 -14.14 0.61 6.95
CA LEU A 104 -14.64 1.93 7.34
C LEU A 104 -16.14 1.93 7.66
N GLU A 105 -16.88 0.92 7.19
CA GLU A 105 -18.30 0.78 7.49
C GLU A 105 -18.51 0.49 8.98
N ARG A 106 -19.49 1.18 9.58
CA ARG A 106 -19.73 1.10 11.03
C ARG A 106 -20.26 -0.25 11.50
N GLN A 107 -20.92 -1.01 10.61
CA GLN A 107 -21.65 -2.24 10.94
C GLN A 107 -21.10 -3.45 10.18
N CYS A 108 -19.79 -3.65 10.19
CA CYS A 108 -19.19 -4.84 9.56
C CYS A 108 -19.13 -6.01 10.57
N PRO A 109 -19.96 -7.06 10.44
CA PRO A 109 -19.98 -8.18 11.41
C PRO A 109 -18.68 -8.99 11.43
N GLN A 110 -17.92 -9.00 10.33
CA GLN A 110 -16.66 -9.76 10.18
C GLN A 110 -15.40 -8.90 10.29
N ARG A 111 -15.49 -7.74 10.96
CA ARG A 111 -14.41 -6.74 10.99
C ARG A 111 -13.06 -7.25 11.49
N ARG A 112 -13.05 -8.21 12.43
CA ARG A 112 -11.79 -8.80 12.95
C ARG A 112 -11.07 -9.62 11.87
N THR A 113 -11.82 -10.44 11.14
CA THR A 113 -11.29 -11.27 10.05
C THR A 113 -10.80 -10.39 8.89
N LEU A 114 -11.61 -9.41 8.48
CA LEU A 114 -11.22 -8.46 7.42
C LEU A 114 -9.98 -7.64 7.77
N ARG A 115 -9.76 -7.30 9.06
CA ARG A 115 -8.51 -6.67 9.50
C ARG A 115 -7.31 -7.59 9.35
N GLY A 116 -7.49 -8.89 9.65
CA GLY A 116 -6.46 -9.90 9.43
C GLY A 116 -6.11 -10.01 7.95
N TYR A 117 -7.12 -10.14 7.09
CA TYR A 117 -6.90 -10.16 5.63
C TYR A 117 -6.22 -8.88 5.16
N HIS A 118 -6.70 -7.71 5.55
CA HIS A 118 -6.10 -6.43 5.21
C HIS A 118 -4.63 -6.32 5.63
N PHE A 119 -4.28 -6.80 6.81
CA PHE A 119 -2.89 -6.80 7.27
C PHE A 119 -2.02 -7.74 6.44
N TRP A 120 -2.47 -8.98 6.24
CA TRP A 120 -1.71 -9.98 5.48
C TRP A 120 -1.57 -9.61 4.00
N THR A 121 -2.60 -9.03 3.39
CA THR A 121 -2.52 -8.51 2.01
C THR A 121 -1.59 -7.31 1.92
N MET A 122 -1.52 -6.41 2.92
CA MET A 122 -0.50 -5.34 2.95
C MET A 122 0.91 -5.94 2.95
N ALA A 123 1.16 -6.93 3.82
CA ALA A 123 2.45 -7.59 3.90
C ALA A 123 2.83 -8.27 2.57
N ALA A 124 1.88 -8.98 1.95
CA ALA A 124 2.07 -9.60 0.64
C ALA A 124 2.39 -8.57 -0.45
N ILE A 125 1.67 -7.44 -0.50
CA ILE A 125 1.94 -6.34 -1.44
C ILE A 125 3.37 -5.83 -1.29
N VAL A 126 3.83 -5.60 -0.05
CA VAL A 126 5.21 -5.15 0.21
C VAL A 126 6.23 -6.16 -0.32
N ILE A 127 6.03 -7.46 -0.05
CA ILE A 127 6.92 -8.53 -0.54
C ILE A 127 6.94 -8.56 -2.07
N LEU A 128 5.78 -8.46 -2.73
CA LEU A 128 5.69 -8.45 -4.19
C LEU A 128 6.39 -7.24 -4.81
N ILE A 129 6.21 -6.05 -4.24
CA ILE A 129 6.86 -4.81 -4.69
C ILE A 129 8.39 -4.92 -4.50
N LEU A 130 8.85 -5.42 -3.36
CA LEU A 130 10.28 -5.64 -3.12
C LEU A 130 10.85 -6.65 -4.12
N GLY A 131 10.18 -7.78 -4.36
CA GLY A 131 10.60 -8.76 -5.34
C GLY A 131 10.67 -8.17 -6.76
N HIS A 132 9.65 -7.42 -7.18
CA HIS A 132 9.63 -6.72 -8.47
C HIS A 132 10.81 -5.74 -8.61
N THR A 133 11.05 -4.91 -7.60
CA THR A 133 12.11 -3.89 -7.63
C THR A 133 13.50 -4.52 -7.63
N LEU A 134 13.72 -5.58 -6.84
CA LEU A 134 15.00 -6.30 -6.81
C LEU A 134 15.30 -7.02 -8.13
N LEU A 135 14.31 -7.72 -8.71
CA LEU A 135 14.51 -8.47 -9.96
C LEU A 135 14.73 -7.56 -11.18
N ASN A 136 14.11 -6.38 -11.21
CA ASN A 136 14.30 -5.42 -12.29
C ASN A 136 15.51 -4.50 -12.05
N GLY A 137 15.86 -4.23 -10.79
CA GLY A 137 17.05 -3.44 -10.44
C GLY A 137 18.36 -4.20 -10.65
N SER A 138 18.41 -5.50 -10.34
CA SER A 138 19.62 -6.32 -10.51
C SER A 138 19.99 -6.54 -11.98
N MET A 139 19.00 -6.67 -12.87
CA MET A 139 19.21 -6.79 -14.33
C MET A 139 19.85 -5.52 -14.94
N LEU A 140 19.52 -4.34 -14.42
CA LEU A 140 20.10 -3.08 -14.89
C LEU A 140 21.57 -2.92 -14.51
N GLN A 141 22.04 -3.61 -13.45
CA GLN A 141 23.44 -3.57 -13.03
C GLN A 141 24.32 -4.57 -13.79
N THR A 142 23.76 -5.69 -14.26
CA THR A 142 24.53 -6.73 -14.97
C THR A 142 24.77 -6.45 -16.45
N THR A 143 24.03 -5.52 -17.06
CA THR A 143 24.26 -5.08 -18.46
C THR A 143 25.13 -3.82 -18.58
N GLY A 144 25.68 -3.33 -17.47
CA GLY A 144 26.55 -2.16 -17.39
C GLY A 144 28.04 -2.45 -17.23
N GLN A 145 28.48 -3.68 -17.53
CA GLN A 145 29.90 -4.04 -17.68
C GLN A 145 30.18 -4.50 -19.11
#